data_AF-A0A969Y6W6-F1
#
_entry.id   AF-A0A969Y6W6-F1
#
_cell.length_a   1.000
_cell.length_b   1.000
_cell.length_c   1.000
_cell.angle_alpha   90.00
_cell.angle_beta   90.00
_cell.angle_gamma   90.00
#
_symmetry.space_group_name_H-M   'P 1'
#
loop_
_entity.id
_entity.type
_entity.pdbx_description
1 polymer ?
#
loop_
_entity_poly.entity_id
_entity_poly.type
_entity_poly.pdbx_seq_one_letter_code
_entity_poly.pdbx_strand_id
1 'polypeptide(L)'
;MHGTMMNLPKYPKVGLAILCILLVCLLAVTAVQRYWYPYGRRPGGISLPGIYGSLLTFAGEHNGWFPRSDKNSYDALQQLYDSYCPSGKELAGVSGNIAAVTDALRKGKPLDASLTSWVYVPGFRIGDPQDIAILWESKPGLFYDGRRNDFGGHAVLLLGGDITNVPAADWESFLKHQEQLRKAVQANRETANAPLPDAH
;
A
#
# COMPACT_ATOMS: atom_id res chain seq x y z
N MET A 1 -28.67 29.60 -63.55
CA MET A 1 -27.96 28.84 -62.50
C MET A 1 -28.67 29.08 -61.18
N HIS A 2 -29.56 28.18 -60.78
CA HIS A 2 -30.33 28.31 -59.54
C HIS A 2 -29.47 27.79 -58.38
N GLY A 3 -29.05 28.69 -57.49
CA GLY A 3 -28.30 28.35 -56.29
C GLY A 3 -29.21 27.76 -55.22
N THR A 4 -29.06 26.47 -54.94
CA THR A 4 -29.71 25.77 -53.84
C THR A 4 -29.09 26.26 -52.52
N MET A 5 -29.81 27.11 -51.77
CA MET A 5 -29.42 27.44 -50.39
C MET A 5 -29.54 26.18 -49.53
N MET A 6 -28.42 25.65 -49.05
CA MET A 6 -28.40 24.63 -48.01
C MET A 6 -28.93 25.24 -46.71
N ASN A 7 -30.17 24.90 -46.36
CA ASN A 7 -30.70 25.15 -45.02
C ASN A 7 -29.87 24.34 -44.02
N LEU A 8 -29.03 25.01 -43.22
CA LEU A 8 -28.38 24.38 -42.09
C LEU A 8 -29.44 23.85 -41.12
N PRO A 9 -29.31 22.60 -40.65
CA PRO A 9 -30.36 21.96 -39.87
C PRO A 9 -30.55 22.62 -38.49
N LYS A 10 -31.80 22.69 -38.03
CA LYS A 10 -32.28 23.35 -36.80
C LYS A 10 -31.80 22.72 -35.47
N TYR A 11 -30.73 21.92 -35.47
CA TYR A 11 -30.26 21.15 -34.31
C TYR A 11 -29.05 21.69 -33.52
N PRO A 12 -28.49 22.91 -33.73
CA PRO A 12 -27.30 23.33 -32.98
C PRO A 12 -27.59 23.48 -31.48
N LYS A 13 -28.83 23.82 -31.10
CA LYS A 13 -29.25 23.94 -29.70
C LYS A 13 -29.38 22.58 -29.00
N VAL A 14 -29.88 21.56 -29.71
CA VAL A 14 -29.98 20.19 -29.18
C VAL A 14 -28.60 19.58 -29.04
N GLY A 15 -27.73 19.75 -30.04
CA GLY A 15 -26.33 19.31 -29.97
C GLY A 15 -25.56 19.98 -28.83
N LEU A 16 -25.73 21.29 -28.63
CA LEU A 16 -25.11 22.03 -27.53
C LEU A 16 -25.62 21.54 -26.16
N ALA A 17 -26.93 21.31 -26.02
CA ALA A 17 -27.51 20.79 -24.77
C ALA A 17 -26.95 19.40 -24.42
N ILE A 18 -26.85 18.51 -25.40
CA ILE A 18 -26.25 17.17 -25.22
C ILE A 18 -24.79 17.30 -24.79
N LEU A 19 -24.00 18.15 -25.46
CA LEU A 19 -22.60 18.37 -25.10
C LEU A 19 -22.44 18.89 -23.67
N CYS A 20 -23.26 19.85 -23.26
CA CYS A 20 -23.26 20.37 -21.89
C CYS A 20 -23.56 19.28 -20.85
N ILE A 21 -24.57 18.44 -21.11
CA ILE A 21 -24.91 17.31 -20.22
C ILE A 21 -23.73 16.33 -20.11
N LEU A 22 -23.11 15.96 -21.23
CA LEU A 22 -21.95 15.07 -21.24
C LEU A 22 -20.77 15.65 -20.45
N LEU A 23 -20.50 16.95 -20.59
CA LEU A 23 -19.46 17.64 -19.81
C LEU A 23 -19.76 17.63 -18.32
N VAL A 24 -21.01 17.91 -17.91
CA VAL A 24 -21.42 17.87 -16.50
C VAL A 24 -21.27 16.46 -15.93
N CYS A 25 -21.69 15.42 -16.67
CA CYS A 25 -21.51 14.04 -16.27
C CYS A 25 -20.04 13.67 -16.10
N LEU A 26 -19.17 14.05 -17.03
CA LEU A 26 -17.74 13.79 -16.96
C LEU A 26 -17.09 14.46 -15.74
N LEU A 27 -17.45 15.72 -15.48
CA LEU A 27 -16.96 16.46 -14.31
C LEU A 27 -17.45 15.83 -13.00
N ALA A 28 -18.72 15.42 -12.93
CA ALA A 28 -19.28 14.74 -11.77
C ALA A 28 -18.57 13.41 -11.48
N VAL A 29 -18.38 12.57 -12.49
CA VAL A 29 -17.65 11.29 -12.35
C VAL A 29 -16.22 11.54 -11.89
N THR A 30 -15.53 12.53 -12.46
CA THR A 30 -14.16 12.88 -12.08
C THR A 30 -14.09 13.38 -10.63
N ALA A 31 -15.03 14.22 -10.21
CA ALA A 31 -15.10 14.73 -8.84
C ALA A 31 -15.37 13.60 -7.83
N VAL A 32 -16.33 12.73 -8.12
CA VAL A 32 -16.62 11.54 -7.31
C VAL A 32 -15.40 10.64 -7.23
N GLN A 33 -14.74 10.36 -8.36
CA GLN A 33 -13.54 9.52 -8.38
C GLN A 33 -12.40 10.11 -7.54
N ARG A 34 -12.14 11.42 -7.64
CA ARG A 34 -11.12 12.10 -6.82
C ARG A 34 -11.49 12.14 -5.34
N TYR A 35 -12.77 12.25 -5.01
CA TYR A 35 -13.25 12.19 -3.64
C TYR A 35 -12.99 10.82 -3.01
N TRP A 36 -13.38 9.75 -3.71
CA TRP A 36 -13.20 8.38 -3.25
C TRP A 36 -11.75 7.92 -3.26
N TYR A 37 -10.92 8.40 -4.20
CA TYR A 37 -9.52 8.01 -4.37
C TYR A 37 -8.59 9.23 -4.35
N PRO A 38 -8.38 9.87 -3.19
CA PRO A 38 -7.63 11.11 -3.09
C PRO A 38 -6.16 11.00 -3.55
N TYR A 39 -5.59 9.79 -3.51
CA TYR A 39 -4.22 9.49 -3.93
C TYR A 39 -4.17 8.59 -5.19
N GLY A 40 -5.28 8.52 -5.91
CA GLY A 40 -5.47 7.59 -7.02
C GLY A 40 -5.80 6.17 -6.56
N ARG A 41 -6.38 5.38 -7.47
CA ARG A 41 -6.74 3.98 -7.20
C ARG A 41 -5.49 3.10 -7.20
N ARG A 42 -5.39 2.21 -6.21
CA ARG A 42 -4.34 1.20 -6.10
C ARG A 42 -4.94 -0.19 -6.33
N PRO A 43 -4.79 -0.77 -7.53
CA PRO A 43 -5.21 -2.16 -7.74
C PRO A 43 -4.41 -3.11 -6.83
N GLY A 44 -4.96 -4.31 -6.61
CA GLY A 44 -4.39 -5.32 -5.70
C GLY A 44 -2.89 -5.57 -5.90
N GLY A 45 -2.43 -5.59 -7.16
CA GLY A 45 -1.02 -5.83 -7.48
C GLY A 45 -0.03 -4.73 -7.07
N ILE A 46 -0.49 -3.51 -6.73
CA ILE A 46 0.38 -2.41 -6.26
C ILE A 46 -0.01 -1.89 -4.87
N SER A 47 -0.74 -2.70 -4.11
CA SER A 47 -1.19 -2.42 -2.74
C SER A 47 -0.82 -3.59 -1.81
N LEU A 48 -1.40 -3.67 -0.62
CA LEU A 48 -1.10 -4.70 0.38
C LEU A 48 -1.10 -6.16 -0.17
N PRO A 49 -2.05 -6.58 -1.03
CA PRO A 49 -2.00 -7.94 -1.59
C PRO A 49 -0.76 -8.19 -2.45
N GLY A 50 -0.41 -7.24 -3.32
CA GLY A 50 0.74 -7.34 -4.22
C GLY A 50 2.05 -7.38 -3.46
N ILE A 51 2.25 -6.45 -2.52
CA ILE A 51 3.47 -6.42 -1.71
C ILE A 51 3.58 -7.62 -0.76
N TYR A 52 2.46 -8.17 -0.28
CA TYR A 52 2.49 -9.43 0.49
C TYR A 52 2.99 -10.60 -0.36
N GLY A 53 2.56 -10.69 -1.62
CA GLY A 53 3.10 -11.65 -2.57
C GLY A 53 4.63 -11.53 -2.69
N SER A 54 5.14 -10.31 -2.90
CA SER A 54 6.59 -10.05 -2.96
C SER A 54 7.32 -10.40 -1.67
N LEU A 55 6.73 -10.11 -0.51
CA LEU A 55 7.27 -10.46 0.81
C LEU A 55 7.37 -11.99 0.99
N LEU A 56 6.34 -12.73 0.58
CA LEU A 56 6.36 -14.19 0.64
C LEU A 56 7.39 -14.80 -0.31
N THR A 57 7.50 -14.29 -1.54
CA THR A 57 8.53 -14.76 -2.48
C THR A 57 9.93 -14.50 -1.93
N PHE A 58 10.20 -13.30 -1.42
CA PHE A 58 11.46 -12.99 -0.72
C PHE A 58 11.70 -13.98 0.42
N ALA A 59 10.72 -14.17 1.31
CA ALA A 59 10.88 -15.06 2.45
C ALA A 59 11.15 -16.51 2.04
N GLY A 60 10.51 -17.01 0.98
CA GLY A 60 10.75 -18.35 0.44
C GLY A 60 12.21 -18.57 0.01
N GLU A 61 12.85 -17.54 -0.53
CA GLU A 61 14.25 -17.58 -0.99
C GLU A 61 15.25 -17.25 0.13
N HIS A 62 14.78 -16.67 1.23
CA HIS A 62 15.60 -16.21 2.36
C HIS A 62 15.35 -17.02 3.65
N ASN A 63 15.21 -18.35 3.54
CA ASN A 63 15.03 -19.27 4.68
C ASN A 63 13.84 -18.91 5.59
N GLY A 64 12.75 -18.46 4.98
CA GLY A 64 11.53 -18.01 5.63
C GLY A 64 11.59 -16.58 6.18
N TRP A 65 12.71 -15.87 6.11
CA TRP A 65 12.81 -14.53 6.68
C TRP A 65 12.24 -13.46 5.75
N PHE A 66 11.35 -12.62 6.28
CA PHE A 66 10.98 -11.39 5.61
C PHE A 66 12.17 -10.41 5.58
N PRO A 67 12.16 -9.40 4.69
CA PRO A 67 13.26 -8.45 4.56
C PRO A 67 13.64 -7.82 5.91
N ARG A 68 14.94 -7.77 6.17
CA ARG A 68 15.52 -7.23 7.41
C ARG A 68 16.82 -6.50 7.11
N SER A 69 17.10 -5.45 7.87
CA SER A 69 18.30 -4.64 7.72
C SER A 69 18.75 -4.12 9.08
N ASP A 70 20.06 -4.04 9.27
CA ASP A 70 20.68 -3.46 10.47
C ASP A 70 20.60 -1.93 10.46
N LYS A 71 20.21 -1.30 9.33
CA LYS A 71 20.08 0.16 9.24
C LYS A 71 18.73 0.65 9.73
N ASN A 72 17.66 0.26 9.04
CA ASN A 72 16.28 0.65 9.36
C ASN A 72 15.26 -0.15 8.51
N SER A 73 13.97 0.08 8.80
CA SER A 73 12.85 -0.57 8.11
C SER A 73 12.73 -0.20 6.63
N TYR A 74 13.11 1.01 6.20
CA TYR A 74 13.04 1.41 4.80
C TYR A 74 14.09 0.72 3.95
N ASP A 75 15.33 0.58 4.46
CA ASP A 75 16.40 -0.19 3.83
C ASP A 75 16.00 -1.67 3.72
N ALA A 76 15.38 -2.23 4.75
CA ALA A 76 14.82 -3.58 4.70
C ALA A 76 13.74 -3.71 3.61
N LEU A 77 12.76 -2.81 3.58
CA LEU A 77 11.68 -2.84 2.59
C LEU A 77 12.19 -2.65 1.16
N GLN A 78 13.24 -1.84 0.97
CA GLN A 78 13.87 -1.59 -0.32
C GLN A 78 14.55 -2.83 -0.91
N GLN A 79 14.90 -3.85 -0.11
CA GLN A 79 15.46 -5.12 -0.62
C GLN A 79 14.49 -5.88 -1.54
N LEU A 80 13.19 -5.56 -1.49
CA LEU A 80 12.23 -6.11 -2.45
C LEU A 80 12.46 -5.57 -3.88
N TYR A 81 13.09 -4.41 -4.02
CA TYR A 81 13.49 -3.87 -5.31
C TYR A 81 14.89 -4.40 -5.71
N ASP A 82 15.12 -4.86 -6.93
CA ASP A 82 14.22 -4.92 -8.09
C ASP A 82 13.62 -6.31 -8.34
N SER A 83 14.07 -7.34 -7.62
CA SER A 83 13.79 -8.72 -7.98
C SER A 83 12.36 -9.16 -7.62
N TYR A 84 11.76 -8.58 -6.59
CA TYR A 84 10.41 -8.94 -6.11
C TYR A 84 9.36 -7.85 -6.38
N CYS A 85 9.81 -6.60 -6.54
CA CYS A 85 9.00 -5.44 -6.91
C CYS A 85 9.67 -4.69 -8.09
N PRO A 86 9.79 -5.29 -9.28
CA PRO A 86 10.58 -4.72 -10.39
C PRO A 86 10.08 -3.37 -10.88
N SER A 87 8.79 -3.08 -10.68
CA SER A 87 8.23 -1.79 -11.04
C SER A 87 8.56 -0.70 -10.02
N GLY A 88 8.84 -1.07 -8.77
CA GLY A 88 9.00 -0.18 -7.61
C GLY A 88 7.71 0.52 -7.16
N LYS A 89 6.60 0.36 -7.88
CA LYS A 89 5.34 1.07 -7.60
C LYS A 89 4.69 0.61 -6.30
N GLU A 90 4.84 -0.69 -6.01
CA GLU A 90 4.37 -1.37 -4.81
C GLU A 90 4.96 -0.74 -3.54
N LEU A 91 6.21 -0.26 -3.63
CA LEU A 91 6.93 0.31 -2.50
C LEU A 91 6.49 1.73 -2.13
N ALA A 92 5.68 2.39 -2.95
CA ALA A 92 5.19 3.73 -2.64
C ALA A 92 4.14 3.76 -1.52
N GLY A 93 3.41 2.66 -1.33
CA GLY A 93 2.23 2.60 -0.49
C GLY A 93 1.02 3.30 -1.05
N VAL A 94 -0.05 3.36 -0.25
CA VAL A 94 -1.37 3.75 -0.73
C VAL A 94 -1.41 5.25 -1.02
N SER A 95 -0.89 6.06 -0.09
CA SER A 95 -0.88 7.53 -0.21
C SER A 95 0.44 8.13 -0.70
N GLY A 96 1.47 7.31 -0.91
CA GLY A 96 2.78 7.76 -1.38
C GLY A 96 2.85 8.00 -2.88
N ASN A 97 3.88 8.72 -3.31
CA ASN A 97 4.04 9.15 -4.70
C ASN A 97 4.79 8.08 -5.52
N ILE A 98 4.06 7.35 -6.35
CA ILE A 98 4.63 6.30 -7.23
C ILE A 98 5.77 6.85 -8.09
N ALA A 99 5.56 8.01 -8.75
CA ALA A 99 6.55 8.55 -9.66
C ALA A 99 7.85 8.91 -8.93
N ALA A 100 7.75 9.53 -7.76
CA ALA A 100 8.91 9.88 -6.94
C ALA A 100 9.66 8.64 -6.43
N VAL A 101 8.95 7.63 -5.92
CA VAL A 101 9.55 6.38 -5.43
C VAL A 101 10.27 5.64 -6.55
N THR A 102 9.59 5.44 -7.68
CA THR A 102 10.17 4.72 -8.82
C THR A 102 11.37 5.45 -9.43
N ASP A 103 11.34 6.78 -9.50
CA ASP A 103 12.49 7.57 -9.93
C ASP A 103 13.66 7.46 -8.95
N ALA A 104 13.39 7.55 -7.64
CA ALA A 104 14.40 7.40 -6.60
C ALA A 104 15.08 6.02 -6.66
N LEU A 105 14.30 4.94 -6.72
CA LEU A 105 14.81 3.56 -6.77
C LEU A 105 15.67 3.31 -8.02
N ARG A 106 15.23 3.79 -9.19
CA ARG A 106 16.02 3.68 -10.44
C ARG A 106 17.34 4.43 -10.39
N LYS A 107 17.41 5.51 -9.61
CA LYS A 107 18.63 6.29 -9.38
C LYS A 107 19.47 5.74 -8.23
N GLY A 108 19.12 4.58 -7.66
CA GLY A 108 19.81 3.98 -6.51
C GLY A 108 19.69 4.80 -5.23
N LYS A 109 18.70 5.69 -5.12
CA LYS A 109 18.48 6.47 -3.90
C LYS A 109 17.81 5.62 -2.83
N PRO A 110 18.10 5.87 -1.54
CA PRO A 110 17.45 5.17 -0.45
C PRO A 110 15.97 5.53 -0.36
N LEU A 111 15.15 4.55 0.00
CA LEU A 111 13.77 4.75 0.40
C LEU A 111 13.72 5.38 1.79
N ASP A 112 12.78 6.29 2.00
CA ASP A 112 12.55 6.93 3.27
C ASP A 112 11.06 7.29 3.46
N ALA A 113 10.75 7.83 4.65
CA ALA A 113 9.40 8.25 5.03
C ALA A 113 8.78 9.35 4.15
N SER A 114 9.59 10.08 3.38
CA SER A 114 9.10 11.12 2.46
C SER A 114 8.66 10.54 1.12
N LEU A 115 9.19 9.38 0.75
CA LEU A 115 8.91 8.69 -0.51
C LEU A 115 7.79 7.66 -0.35
N THR A 116 7.89 6.80 0.66
CA THR A 116 6.90 5.76 0.91
C THR A 116 5.93 6.14 2.02
N SER A 117 4.69 5.70 1.84
CA SER A 117 3.65 5.78 2.86
C SER A 117 3.54 4.51 3.69
N TRP A 118 4.32 3.47 3.39
CA TRP A 118 4.37 2.26 4.19
C TRP A 118 5.11 2.45 5.50
N VAL A 119 4.56 1.87 6.55
CA VAL A 119 5.26 1.60 7.80
C VAL A 119 5.49 0.08 7.87
N TYR A 120 6.75 -0.32 7.72
CA TYR A 120 7.17 -1.72 7.74
C TYR A 120 7.88 -2.06 9.04
N VAL A 121 7.63 -3.26 9.57
CA VAL A 121 8.30 -3.76 10.78
C VAL A 121 9.12 -5.00 10.42
N PRO A 122 10.46 -4.87 10.37
CA PRO A 122 11.33 -5.99 10.03
C PRO A 122 11.48 -6.98 11.18
N GLY A 123 12.09 -8.12 10.89
CA GLY A 123 12.51 -9.10 11.90
C GLY A 123 11.52 -10.23 12.13
N PHE A 124 10.56 -10.45 11.24
CA PHE A 124 9.68 -11.61 11.28
C PHE A 124 10.04 -12.63 10.20
N ARG A 125 9.54 -13.85 10.38
CA ARG A 125 9.72 -14.96 9.45
C ARG A 125 8.44 -15.78 9.33
N ILE A 126 8.36 -16.59 8.28
CA ILE A 126 7.32 -17.59 8.10
C ILE A 126 7.32 -18.55 9.32
N GLY A 127 6.15 -18.68 9.94
CA GLY A 127 5.94 -19.51 11.14
C GLY A 127 5.89 -18.74 12.46
N ASP A 128 6.15 -17.43 12.46
CA ASP A 128 5.78 -16.57 13.59
C ASP A 128 4.24 -16.47 13.75
N PRO A 129 3.74 -15.94 14.89
CA PRO A 129 2.31 -15.70 15.07
C PRO A 129 1.71 -14.88 13.92
N GLN A 130 0.64 -15.42 13.33
CA GLN A 130 0.09 -14.93 12.07
C GLN A 130 -0.68 -13.60 12.21
N ASP A 131 -1.04 -13.23 13.44
CA ASP A 131 -1.79 -12.03 13.82
C ASP A 131 -0.90 -10.78 14.03
N ILE A 132 0.41 -10.91 13.79
CA ILE A 132 1.36 -9.80 13.89
C ILE A 132 1.26 -8.90 12.66
N ALA A 133 1.05 -7.60 12.86
CA ALA A 133 1.12 -6.58 11.83
C ALA A 133 2.57 -6.34 11.39
N ILE A 134 2.84 -6.55 10.10
CA ILE A 134 4.19 -6.37 9.53
C ILE A 134 4.28 -5.16 8.59
N LEU A 135 3.15 -4.70 8.06
CA LEU A 135 3.11 -3.55 7.14
C LEU A 135 1.77 -2.82 7.27
N TRP A 136 1.77 -1.49 7.29
CA TRP A 136 0.53 -0.72 7.24
C TRP A 136 0.71 0.64 6.56
N GLU A 137 -0.42 1.21 6.14
CA GLU A 137 -0.47 2.56 5.60
C GLU A 137 -0.30 3.59 6.72
N SER A 138 0.66 4.51 6.56
CA SER A 138 0.94 5.57 7.52
C SER A 138 -0.22 6.56 7.67
N LYS A 139 -0.95 6.87 6.58
CA LYS A 139 -2.07 7.79 6.63
C LYS A 139 -3.39 7.09 7.00
N PRO A 140 -4.13 7.62 7.99
CA PRO A 140 -5.47 7.13 8.29
C PRO A 140 -6.46 7.47 7.17
N GLY A 141 -7.62 6.83 7.20
CA GLY A 141 -8.75 7.16 6.33
C GLY A 141 -8.75 6.47 4.97
N LEU A 142 -7.93 5.42 4.80
CA LEU A 142 -7.79 4.70 3.53
C LEU A 142 -7.96 3.18 3.70
N PHE A 143 -8.69 2.57 2.77
CA PHE A 143 -8.61 1.15 2.46
C PHE A 143 -7.30 0.86 1.69
N TYR A 144 -6.90 -0.41 1.65
CA TYR A 144 -5.67 -0.83 0.96
C TYR A 144 -5.65 -0.47 -0.54
N ASP A 145 -6.82 -0.35 -1.17
CA ASP A 145 -6.96 -0.04 -2.60
C ASP A 145 -6.94 1.47 -2.90
N GLY A 146 -6.69 2.31 -1.89
CA GLY A 146 -6.67 3.77 -2.00
C GLY A 146 -8.04 4.41 -1.89
N ARG A 147 -9.10 3.63 -1.70
CA ARG A 147 -10.43 4.17 -1.43
C ARG A 147 -10.47 4.80 -0.04
N ARG A 148 -11.12 5.95 0.10
CA ARG A 148 -11.40 6.56 1.40
C ARG A 148 -12.24 5.63 2.28
N ASN A 149 -11.96 5.63 3.58
CA ASN A 149 -12.83 5.05 4.61
C ASN A 149 -13.31 6.16 5.56
N ASP A 150 -14.57 6.07 6.00
CA ASP A 150 -15.20 7.14 6.79
C ASP A 150 -14.93 7.02 8.30
N PHE A 151 -14.45 5.86 8.74
CA PHE A 151 -14.07 5.60 10.14
C PHE A 151 -12.61 5.98 10.46
N GLY A 152 -11.90 6.60 9.51
CA GLY A 152 -10.55 7.13 9.71
C GLY A 152 -9.48 6.06 9.98
N GLY A 153 -9.71 4.80 9.62
CA GLY A 153 -8.84 3.70 10.01
C GLY A 153 -7.62 3.51 9.11
N HIS A 154 -6.72 2.63 9.53
CA HIS A 154 -5.49 2.25 8.83
C HIS A 154 -5.65 0.90 8.14
N ALA A 155 -5.22 0.80 6.87
CA ALA A 155 -5.07 -0.49 6.21
C ALA A 155 -3.80 -1.18 6.71
N VAL A 156 -3.94 -2.42 7.20
CA VAL A 156 -2.88 -3.20 7.84
C VAL A 156 -2.80 -4.56 7.19
N LEU A 157 -1.57 -5.03 6.95
CA LEU A 157 -1.23 -6.38 6.55
C LEU A 157 -0.63 -7.13 7.74
N LEU A 158 -1.28 -8.23 8.10
CA LEU A 158 -0.81 -9.18 9.10
C LEU A 158 0.14 -10.20 8.46
N LEU A 159 0.98 -10.82 9.28
CA LEU A 159 1.98 -11.79 8.87
C LEU A 159 1.36 -12.97 8.11
N GLY A 160 0.16 -13.41 8.51
CA GLY A 160 -0.57 -14.46 7.83
C GLY A 160 -1.19 -14.08 6.49
N GLY A 161 -1.09 -12.81 6.10
CA GLY A 161 -1.61 -12.30 4.83
C GLY A 161 -2.99 -11.67 4.92
N ASP A 162 -3.63 -11.75 6.09
CA ASP A 162 -4.89 -11.06 6.33
C ASP A 162 -4.69 -9.55 6.22
N ILE A 163 -5.55 -8.92 5.43
CA ILE A 163 -5.60 -7.48 5.28
C ILE A 163 -6.82 -6.97 6.02
N THR A 164 -6.59 -6.12 7.00
CA THR A 164 -7.64 -5.53 7.84
C THR A 164 -7.58 -4.01 7.79
N ASN A 165 -8.68 -3.37 8.16
CA ASN A 165 -8.77 -1.93 8.34
C ASN A 165 -9.09 -1.64 9.81
N VAL A 166 -8.05 -1.29 10.58
CA VAL A 166 -8.19 -0.99 12.01
C VAL A 166 -8.82 0.39 12.17
N PRO A 167 -9.97 0.54 12.84
CA PRO A 167 -10.61 1.83 13.03
C PRO A 167 -9.74 2.83 13.80
N ALA A 168 -9.94 4.13 13.56
CA ALA A 168 -9.19 5.17 14.28
C ALA A 168 -9.34 5.07 15.80
N ALA A 169 -10.55 4.71 16.27
CA ALA A 169 -10.85 4.54 17.68
C ALA A 169 -10.06 3.40 18.35
N ASP A 170 -9.68 2.38 17.58
CA ASP A 170 -8.98 1.18 18.06
C ASP A 170 -7.47 1.22 17.76
N TRP A 171 -6.98 2.27 17.10
CA TRP A 171 -5.62 2.30 16.59
C TRP A 171 -4.56 2.22 17.69
N GLU A 172 -4.73 2.98 18.78
CA GLU A 172 -3.77 2.96 19.88
C GLU A 172 -3.75 1.63 20.64
N SER A 173 -4.92 1.02 20.87
CA SER A 173 -5.02 -0.27 21.55
C SER A 173 -4.44 -1.38 20.66
N PHE A 174 -4.71 -1.33 19.36
CA PHE A 174 -4.11 -2.20 18.36
C PHE A 174 -2.58 -2.12 18.39
N LEU A 175 -2.00 -0.93 18.32
CA LEU A 175 -0.54 -0.77 18.35
C LEU A 175 0.10 -1.30 19.65
N LYS A 176 -0.55 -1.08 20.80
CA LYS A 176 -0.09 -1.63 22.09
C LYS A 176 -0.13 -3.16 22.10
N HIS A 177 -1.19 -3.75 21.58
CA HIS A 177 -1.32 -5.20 21.47
C HIS A 177 -0.25 -5.78 20.53
N GLN A 178 -0.06 -5.18 19.37
CA GLN A 178 0.97 -5.58 18.41
C GLN A 178 2.37 -5.51 19.03
N GLU A 179 2.68 -4.46 19.79
CA GLU A 179 3.95 -4.37 20.50
C GLU A 179 4.18 -5.52 21.50
N GLN A 180 3.14 -5.97 22.20
CA GLN A 180 3.23 -7.12 23.10
C GLN A 180 3.54 -8.41 22.32
N LEU A 181 2.85 -8.65 21.20
CA LEU A 181 3.09 -9.81 20.34
C LEU A 181 4.54 -9.82 19.82
N ARG A 182 5.05 -8.67 19.37
CA ARG A 182 6.43 -8.55 18.89
C ARG A 182 7.45 -8.90 19.97
N LYS A 183 7.28 -8.38 21.18
CA LYS A 183 8.16 -8.70 22.32
C LYS A 183 8.13 -10.18 22.67
N ALA A 184 6.96 -10.80 22.64
CA ALA A 184 6.82 -12.24 22.89
C ALA A 184 7.60 -13.08 21.85
N VAL A 185 7.52 -12.72 20.56
CA VAL A 185 8.30 -13.39 19.51
C VAL A 185 9.80 -13.26 19.73
N GLN A 186 10.28 -12.07 20.08
CA GLN A 186 11.70 -11.83 20.35
C GLN A 186 12.19 -12.66 21.54
N ALA A 187 11.48 -12.64 22.66
CA ALA A 187 11.81 -13.41 23.86
C ALA A 187 11.85 -14.93 23.61
N ASN A 188 10.88 -15.45 22.85
CA ASN A 188 10.84 -16.87 22.49
C ASN A 188 12.05 -17.29 21.65
N ARG A 189 12.53 -16.41 20.77
CA ARG A 189 13.73 -16.69 19.95
C ARG A 189 15.02 -16.63 20.73
N GLU A 190 15.15 -15.70 21.66
CA GLU A 190 16.31 -15.64 22.56
C GLU A 190 16.40 -16.92 23.41
N THR A 191 15.27 -17.39 23.91
CA THR A 191 15.19 -18.65 24.67
C THR A 191 15.53 -19.85 23.80
N ALA A 192 15.02 -19.92 22.56
CA ALA A 192 15.30 -21.01 21.63
C ALA A 192 16.77 -21.06 21.15
N ASN A 193 17.45 -19.92 21.16
CA ASN A 193 18.86 -19.80 20.77
C ASN A 193 19.83 -19.86 21.97
N ALA A 194 19.33 -20.02 23.20
CA ALA A 194 20.18 -20.15 24.38
C ALA A 194 20.96 -21.48 24.33
N PRO A 195 22.26 -21.48 24.67
CA PRO A 195 23.03 -22.72 24.77
C PRO A 195 22.38 -23.66 25.78
N LEU A 196 22.30 -24.95 25.45
CA LEU A 196 21.86 -25.98 26.40
C LEU A 196 22.77 -25.91 27.64
N PRO A 197 22.21 -25.96 28.87
CA PRO A 197 23.03 -25.98 30.07
C PRO A 197 23.95 -27.20 30.02
N ASP A 198 25.24 -26.98 30.28
CA ASP A 198 26.24 -28.04 30.32
C ASP A 198 25.77 -29.15 31.26
N ALA A 199 25.62 -30.36 30.71
CA ALA A 199 25.30 -31.54 31.50
C ALA A 199 26.50 -31.84 32.40
N HIS A 200 26.37 -31.54 33.70
CA HIS A 200 27.29 -31.95 34.75
C HIS A 200 27.00 -33.38 35.21
#